data_AF-A0A7J4N8S7-F1
#
_entry.id   AF-A0A7J4N8S7-F1
#
_cell.length_a   1.000
_cell.length_b   1.000
_cell.length_c   1.000
_cell.angle_alpha   90.00
_cell.angle_beta   90.00
_cell.angle_gamma   90.00
#
_symmetry.space_group_name_H-M   'P 1'
#
loop_
_entity.id
_entity.type
_entity.pdbx_description
1 polymer ?
#
loop_
_entity_poly.entity_id
_entity_poly.type
_entity_poly.pdbx_seq_one_letter_code
_entity_poly.pdbx_strand_id
1 'polypeptide(L)'
;MKRDLTTMLDVQKDILDILETAEDMKKKRDLDFQPLKGKVLAMIFEKSSTRTRVSFEVGMIELGGFAVTLNTKDLQMGRGETVADTARVLSRYVDGIM
;
A
#
# COMPACT_ATOMS: atom_id res chain seq x y z
N MET A 1 11.78 -4.71 -12.36
CA MET A 1 10.51 -4.32 -12.99
C MET A 1 9.51 -4.08 -11.86
N LYS A 2 8.68 -3.03 -11.93
CA LYS A 2 7.60 -2.84 -10.94
C LYS A 2 6.53 -3.93 -11.16
N ARG A 3 5.93 -4.42 -10.09
CA ARG A 3 4.83 -5.39 -10.12
C ARG A 3 3.66 -4.81 -9.34
N ASP A 4 2.48 -4.87 -9.93
CA ASP A 4 1.25 -4.38 -9.33
C ASP A 4 0.37 -5.57 -8.89
N LEU A 5 -0.46 -5.36 -7.87
CA LEU A 5 -1.48 -6.31 -7.42
C LEU A 5 -2.85 -5.68 -7.63
N THR A 6 -3.40 -5.87 -8.83
CA THR A 6 -4.72 -5.36 -9.21
C THR A 6 -5.77 -6.46 -9.23
N THR A 7 -5.34 -7.71 -9.41
CA THR A 7 -6.18 -8.91 -9.42
C THR A 7 -5.42 -10.12 -8.88
N MET A 8 -6.14 -11.14 -8.42
CA MET A 8 -5.53 -12.41 -7.99
C MET A 8 -4.78 -13.13 -9.11
N LEU A 9 -5.11 -12.83 -10.38
CA LEU A 9 -4.38 -13.36 -11.52
C LEU A 9 -2.91 -12.87 -11.56
N ASP A 10 -2.64 -11.68 -11.02
CA ASP A 10 -1.30 -11.10 -10.97
C ASP A 10 -0.34 -11.91 -10.10
N VAL A 11 -0.88 -12.68 -9.15
CA VAL A 11 -0.15 -13.48 -8.15
C VAL A 11 -0.40 -14.98 -8.24
N GLN A 12 -1.07 -15.45 -9.30
CA GLN A 12 -1.45 -16.86 -9.43
C GLN A 12 -0.28 -17.84 -9.25
N LYS A 13 0.92 -17.47 -9.71
CA LYS A 13 2.12 -18.31 -9.63
C LYS A 13 2.81 -18.29 -8.28
N ASP A 14 2.64 -17.20 -7.52
CA ASP A 14 3.42 -16.93 -6.30
C ASP A 14 2.52 -16.88 -5.05
N ILE A 15 1.24 -17.25 -5.19
CA ILE A 15 0.25 -17.13 -4.12
C ILE A 15 0.65 -17.94 -2.89
N LEU A 16 1.25 -19.12 -3.08
CA LEU A 16 1.71 -19.96 -1.97
C LEU A 16 2.87 -19.30 -1.22
N ASP A 17 3.84 -18.72 -1.95
CA ASP A 17 4.98 -18.01 -1.36
C ASP A 17 4.54 -16.77 -0.57
N ILE A 18 3.54 -16.04 -1.07
CA ILE A 18 2.93 -14.89 -0.37
C ILE A 18 2.28 -15.34 0.94
N LEU A 19 1.55 -16.46 0.92
CA LEU A 19 0.88 -16.99 2.10
C LEU A 19 1.88 -17.52 3.14
N GLU A 20 2.93 -18.21 2.70
CA GLU A 20 4.02 -18.67 3.57
C GLU A 20 4.74 -17.48 4.21
N THR A 21 5.05 -16.45 3.43
CA THR A 21 5.65 -15.20 3.94
C THR A 21 4.75 -14.54 4.99
N ALA A 22 3.45 -14.45 4.73
CA ALA A 22 2.49 -13.87 5.67
C ALA A 22 2.39 -14.68 6.98
N GLU A 23 2.42 -16.02 6.90
CA GLU A 23 2.44 -16.89 8.08
C GLU A 23 3.70 -16.70 8.91
N ASP A 24 4.87 -16.66 8.25
CA ASP A 24 6.16 -16.44 8.89
C ASP A 24 6.25 -15.09 9.59
N MET A 25 5.82 -14.02 8.92
CA MET A 25 5.78 -12.67 9.50
C MET A 25 4.85 -12.62 10.72
N LYS A 26 3.70 -13.30 10.65
CA LYS A 26 2.75 -13.37 11.77
C LYS A 26 3.32 -14.14 12.97
N LYS A 27 4.06 -15.24 12.73
CA LYS A 27 4.67 -16.06 13.79
C LYS A 27 5.82 -15.32 14.48
N LYS A 28 6.70 -14.69 13.69
CA LYS A 28 7.89 -14.00 14.22
C LYS A 28 7.51 -12.67 14.86
N ARG A 29 6.67 -11.88 14.18
CA ARG A 29 6.30 -10.50 14.53
C ARG A 29 7.50 -9.68 15.04
N ASP A 30 8.61 -9.81 14.34
CA ASP A 30 9.87 -9.17 14.66
C ASP A 30 9.83 -7.70 14.23
N LEU A 31 9.83 -6.78 15.19
CA LEU A 31 9.77 -5.33 14.93
C LEU A 31 11.12 -4.75 14.49
N ASP A 32 12.21 -5.51 14.64
CA ASP A 32 13.52 -5.12 14.11
C ASP A 32 13.65 -5.47 12.61
N PHE A 33 12.80 -6.37 12.11
CA PHE A 33 12.67 -6.65 10.68
C PHE A 33 11.93 -5.50 9.98
N GLN A 34 12.69 -4.51 9.51
CA GLN A 34 12.17 -3.29 8.87
C GLN A 34 12.49 -3.20 7.36
N PRO A 35 11.96 -4.09 6.52
CA PRO A 35 12.26 -4.10 5.08
C PRO A 35 11.72 -2.87 4.34
N LEU A 36 10.75 -2.15 4.93
CA LEU A 36 10.13 -0.95 4.36
C LEU A 36 10.64 0.32 5.03
N LYS A 37 11.80 0.28 5.70
CA LYS A 37 12.37 1.43 6.40
C LYS A 37 12.48 2.67 5.49
N GLY A 38 11.83 3.75 5.89
CA GLY A 38 11.83 5.02 5.17
C GLY A 38 10.99 5.03 3.88
N LYS A 39 10.21 3.97 3.62
CA LYS A 39 9.30 3.89 2.47
C LYS A 39 7.95 4.52 2.79
N VAL A 40 7.36 5.18 1.80
CA VAL A 40 6.05 5.83 1.93
C VAL A 40 5.01 5.16 1.03
N LEU A 41 3.88 4.77 1.60
CA LEU A 41 2.71 4.25 0.90
C LEU A 41 1.60 5.31 0.87
N ALA A 42 1.18 5.75 -0.32
CA ALA A 42 -0.06 6.50 -0.46
C ALA A 42 -1.26 5.53 -0.48
N MET A 43 -2.30 5.83 0.29
CA MET A 43 -3.51 5.02 0.39
C MET A 43 -4.73 5.84 -0.02
N ILE A 44 -5.31 5.56 -1.17
CA ILE A 44 -6.43 6.29 -1.76
C ILE A 44 -7.73 5.52 -1.49
N PHE A 45 -8.62 6.12 -0.71
CA PHE A 45 -9.92 5.53 -0.40
C PHE A 45 -11.06 6.27 -1.10
N GLU A 46 -11.70 5.60 -2.07
CA GLU A 46 -12.99 6.05 -2.63
C GLU A 46 -14.16 5.80 -1.68
N LYS A 47 -14.09 4.70 -0.93
CA LYS A 47 -15.08 4.30 0.08
C LYS A 47 -14.37 4.06 1.39
N SER A 48 -15.01 4.42 2.49
CA SER A 48 -14.46 4.18 3.82
C SER A 48 -14.30 2.68 4.09
N SER A 49 -13.11 2.26 4.53
CA SER A 49 -12.84 0.89 4.99
C SER A 49 -11.88 0.89 6.18
N THR A 50 -12.43 0.69 7.38
CA THR A 50 -11.64 0.69 8.63
C THR A 50 -10.62 -0.43 8.66
N ARG A 51 -11.01 -1.66 8.27
CA ARG A 51 -10.14 -2.84 8.33
C ARG A 51 -8.96 -2.69 7.37
N THR A 52 -9.22 -2.30 6.12
CA THR A 52 -8.17 -2.09 5.12
C THR A 52 -7.22 -0.98 5.56
N ARG A 53 -7.74 0.18 5.98
CA ARG A 53 -6.90 1.30 6.43
C ARG A 53 -5.99 0.91 7.59
N VAL A 54 -6.55 0.34 8.64
CA VAL A 54 -5.77 -0.05 9.83
C VAL A 54 -4.75 -1.14 9.49
N SER A 55 -5.10 -2.13 8.66
CA SER A 55 -4.16 -3.18 8.25
C SER A 55 -2.94 -2.63 7.50
N PHE A 56 -3.15 -1.71 6.55
CA PHE A 56 -2.03 -1.10 5.83
C PHE A 56 -1.24 -0.10 6.67
N GLU A 57 -1.91 0.74 7.48
CA GLU A 57 -1.22 1.68 8.38
C GLU A 57 -0.32 0.94 9.36
N VAL A 58 -0.86 -0.06 10.08
CA VAL A 58 -0.10 -0.85 11.05
C VAL A 58 1.00 -1.65 10.37
N GLY A 59 0.71 -2.31 9.24
CA GLY A 59 1.71 -3.09 8.50
C GLY A 59 2.89 -2.24 8.02
N MET A 60 2.63 -1.04 7.51
CA MET A 60 3.70 -0.11 7.11
C MET A 60 4.55 0.29 8.31
N ILE A 61 3.93 0.66 9.44
CA ILE A 61 4.63 1.08 10.65
C ILE A 61 5.49 -0.06 11.21
N GLU A 62 4.93 -1.27 11.35
CA GLU A 62 5.67 -2.42 11.88
C GLU A 62 6.88 -2.79 10.98
N LEU A 63 6.79 -2.55 9.67
CA LEU A 63 7.89 -2.79 8.72
C LEU A 63 8.82 -1.59 8.53
N GLY A 64 8.70 -0.55 9.36
CA GLY A 64 9.56 0.65 9.39
C GLY A 64 9.22 1.75 8.36
N GLY A 65 8.12 1.59 7.64
CA GLY A 65 7.63 2.55 6.67
C GLY A 65 6.54 3.48 7.23
N PHE A 66 6.02 4.33 6.35
CA PHE A 66 4.97 5.29 6.64
C PHE A 66 3.84 5.16 5.62
N ALA A 67 2.60 5.40 6.06
CA ALA A 67 1.44 5.42 5.18
C ALA A 67 0.74 6.78 5.25
N VAL A 68 0.30 7.29 4.09
CA VAL A 68 -0.45 8.55 3.95
C VAL A 68 -1.84 8.21 3.44
N THR A 69 -2.86 8.45 4.26
CA THR A 69 -4.26 8.23 3.88
C THR A 69 -4.82 9.44 3.15
N LEU A 70 -5.32 9.22 1.93
CA LEU A 70 -5.93 10.19 1.05
C LEU A 70 -7.38 9.76 0.79
N ASN A 71 -8.37 10.51 1.29
CA ASN A 71 -9.75 10.25 0.89
C ASN A 71 -10.03 10.96 -0.43
N THR A 72 -10.74 10.32 -1.36
CA THR A 72 -11.08 10.97 -2.64
C THR A 72 -11.97 12.19 -2.50
N LYS A 73 -12.68 12.34 -1.38
CA LYS A 73 -13.39 13.58 -1.02
C LYS A 73 -12.46 14.77 -0.79
N ASP A 74 -11.23 14.49 -0.34
CA ASP A 74 -10.20 15.48 -0.04
C ASP A 74 -9.29 15.72 -1.27
N LEU A 75 -9.21 14.75 -2.18
CA LEU A 75 -8.50 14.86 -3.45
C LEU A 75 -9.28 15.71 -4.47
N GLN A 76 -8.56 16.45 -5.32
CA GLN A 76 -9.15 17.20 -6.44
C GLN A 76 -9.51 16.28 -7.64
N MET A 77 -9.44 14.96 -7.45
CA MET A 77 -9.90 13.95 -8.41
C MET A 77 -11.41 14.13 -8.64
N GLY A 78 -11.78 14.82 -9.72
CA GLY A 78 -13.16 15.19 -10.04
C GLY A 78 -13.46 16.69 -10.03
N ARG A 79 -12.50 17.56 -9.65
CA ARG A 79 -12.62 19.03 -9.70
C ARG A 79 -11.69 19.71 -10.70
N GLY A 80 -10.99 18.94 -11.53
CA GLY A 80 -10.12 19.46 -12.60
C GLY A 80 -8.79 18.73 -12.74
N GLU A 81 -8.38 17.93 -11.75
CA GLU A 81 -7.20 17.08 -11.84
C GLU A 81 -7.58 15.69 -12.37
N THR A 82 -6.87 15.23 -13.40
CA THR A 82 -7.11 13.89 -13.97
C THR A 82 -6.44 12.81 -13.12
N VAL A 83 -6.99 11.59 -13.11
CA VAL A 83 -6.37 10.44 -12.43
C VAL A 83 -4.91 10.24 -12.90
N ALA A 84 -4.65 10.46 -14.19
CA ALA A 84 -3.32 10.36 -14.76
C ALA A 84 -2.35 11.41 -14.19
N ASP A 85 -2.79 12.64 -13.99
CA ASP A 85 -1.95 13.71 -13.42
C ASP A 85 -1.64 13.43 -11.96
N THR A 86 -2.66 13.06 -11.17
CA THR A 86 -2.43 12.69 -9.77
C THR A 86 -1.51 11.48 -9.65
N ALA A 87 -1.69 10.45 -10.48
CA ALA A 87 -0.80 9.28 -10.48
C ALA A 87 0.66 9.65 -10.80
N ARG A 88 0.89 10.57 -11.76
CA ARG A 88 2.23 11.07 -12.09
C ARG A 88 2.87 11.84 -10.94
N VAL A 89 2.08 12.66 -10.25
CA VAL A 89 2.54 13.41 -9.07
C VAL A 89 2.91 12.43 -7.95
N LEU A 90 1.99 11.54 -7.55
CA LEU A 90 2.24 10.57 -6.48
C LEU A 90 3.44 9.68 -6.77
N SER A 91 3.59 9.20 -8.02
CA SER A 91 4.73 8.36 -8.43
C SER A 91 6.11 9.01 -8.25
N ARG A 92 6.19 10.33 -8.02
CA ARG A 92 7.43 11.05 -7.73
C ARG A 92 7.68 11.27 -6.24
N TYR A 93 6.68 11.09 -5.39
CA TYR A 93 6.76 11.37 -3.95
C TYR A 93 6.70 10.12 -3.08
N VAL A 94 6.03 9.05 -3.53
CA VAL A 94 5.81 7.84 -2.74
C VAL A 94 6.40 6.61 -3.40
N ASP A 95 6.68 5.58 -2.60
CA ASP A 95 7.24 4.30 -3.05
C ASP A 95 6.16 3.31 -3.49
N GLY A 96 4.91 3.47 -3.00
CA GLY A 96 3.77 2.64 -3.36
C GLY A 96 2.45 3.39 -3.31
N ILE A 97 1.45 2.89 -4.04
CA ILE A 97 0.08 3.42 -4.08
C ILE A 97 -0.89 2.23 -3.88
N MET A 98 -1.87 2.40 -3.00
CA MET A 98 -3.00 1.50 -2.76
C MET A 98 -4.31 2.24 -2.97
#